data_AF-A0A6A6NIA4-F1
#
_entry.id   AF-A0A6A6NIA4-F1
#
_cell.length_a   1.000
_cell.length_b   1.000
_cell.length_c   1.000
_cell.angle_alpha   90.00
_cell.angle_beta   90.00
_cell.angle_gamma   90.00
#
_symmetry.space_group_name_H-M   'P 1'
#
loop_
_entity.id
_entity.type
_entity.pdbx_description
1 polymer ?
#
loop_
_entity_poly.entity_id
_entity_poly.type
_entity_poly.pdbx_seq_one_letter_code
_entity_poly.pdbx_strand_id
1 'polypeptide(L)'
;MVSKIKGLSSVDPELVPRATKSFRSGSFSKVVQDITGFYVILEGFFMVENLRKAIMIDEHVPDSLTTSMVDDVFYVLQSCFRRAISTSKISSVIAVLSGASSLLSNEYNEALQQKMREPNLGAKLFLGGVGVHKTGTEIATALNNMDVSSEYVVKLKHEIEEQCAEVFPAPADREKAKSCLSDLGDMSNTFKQALNAGMEQLVVNVTPRIRPVLDSVATISYELSEAEYADNEVNDPWVQRLLHSVETNVSWLQPLMSTNNYDSFVHLVIDFIVKRLEVIMMQKRFSQLGGLQLDRDIRALVSHFSSMTQRTVRDKFARLTQMATILNLEKVSEILDFWGENSGPMTWRLTPAEVRRVLGLRVDFKPEAIAALKL
;
A
#
# COMPACT_ATOMS: atom_id res chain seq x y z
N MET A 1 -38.88 54.13 12.55
CA MET A 1 -38.18 54.00 11.25
C MET A 1 -39.12 54.19 10.05
N VAL A 2 -40.36 53.66 10.11
CA VAL A 2 -41.37 53.77 9.02
C VAL A 2 -41.87 55.20 8.75
N SER A 3 -41.92 56.10 9.76
CA SER A 3 -42.34 57.50 9.53
C SER A 3 -41.29 58.36 8.82
N LYS A 4 -40.00 57.99 8.85
CA LYS A 4 -38.92 58.67 8.10
C LYS A 4 -38.88 58.29 6.62
N ILE A 5 -39.54 57.19 6.24
CA ILE A 5 -39.56 56.68 4.85
C ILE A 5 -40.66 57.38 4.02
N LYS A 6 -41.76 57.82 4.66
CA LYS A 6 -42.89 58.49 3.98
C LYS A 6 -42.64 59.94 3.55
N GLY A 7 -41.49 60.54 3.91
CA GLY A 7 -41.14 61.93 3.59
C GLY A 7 -40.00 62.12 2.60
N LEU A 8 -39.46 61.05 2.01
CA LEU A 8 -38.37 61.12 1.04
C LEU A 8 -38.96 61.25 -0.37
N SER A 9 -38.96 62.47 -0.92
CA SER A 9 -39.39 62.77 -2.30
C SER A 9 -38.40 62.28 -3.37
N SER A 10 -37.18 61.92 -2.97
CA SER A 10 -36.20 61.23 -3.83
C SER A 10 -35.25 60.40 -2.96
N VAL A 11 -35.05 59.13 -3.32
CA VAL A 11 -34.01 58.28 -2.72
C VAL A 11 -32.71 58.55 -3.48
N ASP A 12 -31.66 58.99 -2.77
CA ASP A 12 -30.32 59.14 -3.34
C ASP A 12 -29.87 57.78 -3.94
N PRO A 13 -29.74 57.67 -5.28
CA PRO A 13 -29.40 56.41 -5.94
C PRO A 13 -28.00 55.90 -5.53
N GLU A 14 -27.13 56.79 -5.02
CA GLU A 14 -25.79 56.47 -4.53
C GLU A 14 -25.77 56.06 -3.04
N LEU A 15 -26.87 56.22 -2.32
CA LEU A 15 -26.93 55.88 -0.88
C LEU A 15 -26.69 54.39 -0.65
N VAL A 16 -27.30 53.52 -1.47
CA VAL A 16 -27.15 52.06 -1.38
C VAL A 16 -25.75 51.61 -1.83
N PRO A 17 -25.22 52.03 -2.99
CA PRO A 17 -23.82 51.77 -3.38
C PRO A 17 -22.79 52.25 -2.35
N ARG A 18 -22.94 53.48 -1.82
CA ARG A 18 -22.02 54.05 -0.84
C ARG A 18 -22.07 53.32 0.50
N ALA A 19 -23.28 53.00 1.00
CA ALA A 19 -23.43 52.20 2.21
C ALA A 19 -22.82 50.80 2.02
N THR A 20 -23.10 50.15 0.89
CA THR A 20 -22.55 48.83 0.54
C THR A 20 -21.02 48.85 0.47
N LYS A 21 -20.43 49.90 -0.12
CA LYS A 21 -18.98 50.10 -0.16
C LYS A 21 -18.41 50.29 1.25
N SER A 22 -19.05 51.10 2.08
CA SER A 22 -18.65 51.31 3.48
C SER A 22 -18.71 50.02 4.31
N PHE A 23 -19.70 49.16 4.09
CA PHE A 23 -19.75 47.83 4.72
C PHE A 23 -18.65 46.89 4.23
N ARG A 24 -18.29 46.94 2.93
CA ARG A 24 -17.28 46.05 2.33
C ARG A 24 -15.84 46.46 2.63
N SER A 25 -15.55 47.75 2.77
CA SER A 25 -14.18 48.26 2.91
C SER A 25 -13.97 49.22 4.10
N GLY A 26 -14.98 49.43 4.93
CA GLY A 26 -14.90 50.30 6.11
C GLY A 26 -14.55 49.54 7.39
N SER A 27 -14.76 50.21 8.53
CA SER A 27 -14.43 49.70 9.87
C SER A 27 -15.10 48.36 10.20
N PHE A 28 -16.34 48.14 9.74
CA PHE A 28 -17.05 46.88 9.94
C PHE A 28 -16.31 45.70 9.29
N SER A 29 -15.85 45.86 8.05
CA SER A 29 -15.08 44.83 7.33
C SER A 29 -13.78 44.49 8.07
N LYS A 30 -13.10 45.52 8.62
CA LYS A 30 -11.91 45.33 9.45
C LYS A 30 -12.20 44.53 10.71
N VAL A 31 -13.26 44.87 11.46
CA VAL A 31 -13.65 44.11 12.66
C VAL A 31 -14.01 42.66 12.31
N VAL A 32 -14.70 42.43 11.19
CA VAL A 32 -14.99 41.06 10.72
C VAL A 32 -13.70 40.30 10.41
N GLN A 33 -12.72 40.94 9.76
CA GLN A 33 -11.40 40.34 9.51
C GLN A 33 -10.65 40.03 10.80
N ASP A 34 -10.66 40.94 11.77
CA ASP A 34 -10.01 40.75 13.08
C ASP A 34 -10.64 39.56 13.83
N ILE A 35 -11.97 39.48 13.89
CA ILE A 35 -12.70 38.34 14.48
C ILE A 35 -12.37 37.03 13.75
N THR A 36 -12.29 37.08 12.42
CA THR A 36 -11.91 35.92 11.60
C THR A 36 -10.47 35.47 11.94
N GLY A 37 -9.56 36.40 12.16
CA GLY A 37 -8.19 36.13 12.59
C GLY A 37 -8.15 35.45 13.97
N PHE A 38 -8.90 35.97 14.95
CA PHE A 38 -9.01 35.34 16.27
C PHE A 38 -9.61 33.93 16.19
N TYR A 39 -10.66 33.75 15.37
CA TYR A 39 -11.23 32.42 15.12
C TYR A 39 -10.17 31.44 14.60
N VAL A 40 -9.39 31.81 13.59
CA VAL A 40 -8.37 30.92 13.00
C VAL A 40 -7.33 30.50 14.04
N ILE A 41 -6.91 31.42 14.91
CA ILE A 41 -5.94 31.10 15.98
C ILE A 41 -6.54 30.11 16.99
N LEU A 42 -7.76 30.37 17.45
CA LEU A 42 -8.44 29.50 18.43
C LEU A 42 -8.77 28.12 17.84
N GLU A 43 -9.22 28.09 16.60
CA GLU A 43 -9.53 26.85 15.88
C GLU A 43 -8.27 26.03 15.63
N GLY A 44 -7.17 26.68 15.25
CA GLY A 44 -5.86 26.05 15.11
C GLY A 44 -5.37 25.45 16.43
N PHE A 45 -5.45 26.21 17.53
CA PHE A 45 -5.10 25.72 18.86
C PHE A 45 -5.97 24.52 19.28
N PHE A 46 -7.29 24.62 19.10
CA PHE A 46 -8.22 23.53 19.38
C PHE A 46 -7.83 22.26 18.59
N MET A 47 -7.55 22.41 17.30
CA MET A 47 -7.22 21.28 16.42
C MET A 47 -5.93 20.58 16.86
N VAL A 48 -4.87 21.34 17.14
CA VAL A 48 -3.58 20.79 17.60
C VAL A 48 -3.76 20.02 18.91
N GLU A 49 -4.37 20.63 19.92
CA GLU A 49 -4.49 20.01 21.24
C GLU A 49 -5.39 18.77 21.23
N ASN A 50 -6.49 18.79 20.47
CA ASN A 50 -7.37 17.63 20.39
C ASN A 50 -6.78 16.51 19.56
N LEU A 51 -6.01 16.80 18.50
CA LEU A 51 -5.29 15.78 17.74
C LEU A 51 -4.23 15.09 18.61
N ARG A 52 -3.44 15.86 19.36
CA ARG A 52 -2.46 15.30 20.32
C ARG A 52 -3.13 14.47 21.40
N LYS A 53 -4.26 14.94 21.92
CA LYS A 53 -5.04 14.20 22.91
C LYS A 53 -5.55 12.88 22.33
N ALA A 54 -6.09 12.88 21.12
CA ALA A 54 -6.54 11.67 20.43
C ALA A 54 -5.41 10.63 20.27
N ILE A 55 -4.21 11.08 19.91
CA ILE A 55 -3.02 10.21 19.84
C ILE A 55 -2.62 9.68 21.23
N MET A 56 -2.71 10.52 22.26
CA MET A 56 -2.28 10.15 23.62
C MET A 56 -3.21 9.14 24.29
N ILE A 57 -4.52 9.25 24.05
CA ILE A 57 -5.54 8.35 24.62
C ILE A 57 -5.82 7.14 23.72
N ASP A 58 -4.95 6.87 22.75
CA ASP A 58 -5.13 5.80 21.77
C ASP A 58 -5.37 4.44 22.45
N GLU A 59 -6.49 3.82 22.10
CA GLU A 59 -6.94 2.56 22.67
C GLU A 59 -7.21 1.54 21.57
N HIS A 60 -6.92 0.27 21.87
CA HIS A 60 -7.31 -0.83 21.00
C HIS A 60 -8.83 -1.02 21.08
N VAL A 61 -9.51 -0.96 19.94
CA VAL A 61 -10.95 -1.15 19.87
C VAL A 61 -11.24 -2.66 19.77
N PRO A 62 -12.04 -3.23 20.69
CA PRO A 62 -12.41 -4.65 20.62
C PRO A 62 -13.02 -5.00 19.27
N ASP A 63 -12.64 -6.16 18.72
CA ASP A 63 -13.08 -6.65 17.41
C ASP A 63 -12.70 -5.74 16.21
N SER A 64 -11.85 -4.73 16.41
CA SER A 64 -11.29 -3.90 15.35
C SER A 64 -9.85 -4.25 15.03
N LEU A 65 -9.49 -4.04 13.77
CA LEU A 65 -8.12 -4.17 13.27
C LEU A 65 -7.31 -2.86 13.38
N THR A 66 -7.96 -1.79 13.83
CA THR A 66 -7.39 -0.46 14.05
C THR A 66 -7.53 -0.03 15.51
N THR A 67 -6.90 1.08 15.86
CA THR A 67 -7.10 1.74 17.16
C THR A 67 -8.06 2.93 17.05
N SER A 68 -8.54 3.43 18.20
CA SER A 68 -9.45 4.58 18.26
C SER A 68 -8.84 5.85 17.68
N MET A 69 -7.51 6.00 17.74
CA MET A 69 -6.79 7.17 17.22
C MET A 69 -7.15 7.53 15.78
N VAL A 70 -7.43 6.54 14.91
CA VAL A 70 -7.80 6.83 13.52
C VAL A 70 -9.14 7.57 13.48
N ASP A 71 -10.19 7.00 14.07
CA ASP A 71 -11.51 7.64 14.07
C ASP A 71 -11.51 8.98 14.82
N ASP A 72 -10.82 9.06 15.97
CA ASP A 72 -10.75 10.26 16.80
C ASP A 72 -10.06 11.43 16.07
N VAL A 73 -8.91 11.18 15.43
CA VAL A 73 -8.19 12.21 14.68
C VAL A 73 -9.02 12.73 13.52
N PHE A 74 -9.61 11.85 12.72
CA PHE A 74 -10.41 12.27 11.57
C PHE A 74 -11.72 12.94 11.98
N TYR A 75 -12.33 12.55 13.10
CA TYR A 75 -13.47 13.24 13.68
C TYR A 75 -13.13 14.68 14.12
N VAL A 76 -11.98 14.88 14.77
CA VAL A 76 -11.49 16.22 15.13
C VAL A 76 -11.31 17.08 13.89
N LEU A 77 -10.62 16.57 12.86
CA LEU A 77 -10.39 17.30 11.61
C LEU A 77 -11.69 17.67 10.90
N GLN A 78 -12.61 16.70 10.75
CA GLN A 78 -13.92 16.92 10.15
C GLN A 78 -14.71 18.01 10.91
N SER A 79 -14.70 17.96 12.24
CA SER A 79 -15.35 18.95 13.09
C SER A 79 -14.76 20.36 12.88
N CYS A 80 -13.43 20.48 12.80
CA CYS A 80 -12.76 21.75 12.56
C CYS A 80 -13.09 22.32 11.17
N PHE A 81 -13.10 21.46 10.14
CA PHE A 81 -13.43 21.88 8.78
C PHE A 81 -14.88 22.35 8.66
N ARG A 82 -15.84 21.62 9.24
CA ARG A 82 -17.25 22.02 9.26
C ARG A 82 -17.46 23.38 9.94
N ARG A 83 -16.79 23.62 11.07
CA ARG A 83 -16.81 24.94 11.73
C ARG A 83 -16.20 26.03 10.86
N ALA A 84 -15.05 25.75 10.23
CA ALA A 84 -14.38 26.72 9.36
C ALA A 84 -15.24 27.10 8.16
N ILE A 85 -15.92 26.13 7.53
CA ILE A 85 -16.86 26.37 6.43
C ILE A 85 -18.06 27.19 6.90
N SER A 86 -18.57 26.91 8.11
CA SER A 86 -19.70 27.66 8.71
C SER A 86 -19.43 29.15 8.90
N THR A 87 -18.15 29.57 8.95
CA THR A 87 -17.78 31.00 8.97
C THR A 87 -18.14 31.74 7.66
N SER A 88 -18.38 30.99 6.57
CA SER A 88 -18.54 31.52 5.22
C SER A 88 -17.37 32.43 4.77
N LYS A 89 -16.17 32.25 5.35
CA LYS A 89 -14.94 32.94 5.00
C LYS A 89 -13.92 31.96 4.46
N ILE A 90 -13.61 32.09 3.16
CA ILE A 90 -12.64 31.20 2.49
C ILE A 90 -11.24 31.24 3.14
N SER A 91 -10.82 32.41 3.64
CA SER A 91 -9.54 32.56 4.34
C SER A 91 -9.44 31.70 5.60
N SER A 92 -10.55 31.49 6.31
CA SER A 92 -10.59 30.62 7.49
C SER A 92 -10.47 29.17 7.09
N VAL A 93 -11.20 28.75 6.05
CA VAL A 93 -11.15 27.38 5.52
C VAL A 93 -9.73 27.03 5.08
N ILE A 94 -9.10 27.90 4.29
CA ILE A 94 -7.70 27.70 3.83
C ILE A 94 -6.76 27.55 5.03
N ALA A 95 -6.83 28.45 6.01
CA ALA A 95 -5.93 28.42 7.16
C ALA A 95 -6.08 27.13 7.99
N VAL A 96 -7.32 26.67 8.23
CA VAL A 96 -7.59 25.43 8.96
C VAL A 96 -7.17 24.20 8.16
N LEU A 97 -7.42 24.17 6.85
CA LEU A 97 -6.95 23.10 5.95
C LEU A 97 -5.43 22.96 5.97
N SER A 98 -4.69 24.08 5.79
CA SER A 98 -3.23 24.06 5.83
C SER A 98 -2.69 23.60 7.19
N GLY A 99 -3.34 24.00 8.30
CA GLY A 99 -3.00 23.53 9.64
C GLY A 99 -3.20 22.02 9.79
N ALA A 100 -4.31 21.49 9.27
CA ALA A 100 -4.59 20.06 9.30
C ALA A 100 -3.60 19.24 8.45
N SER A 101 -3.27 19.70 7.24
CA SER A 101 -2.26 19.05 6.40
C SER A 101 -0.90 18.98 7.10
N SER A 102 -0.49 20.06 7.80
CA SER A 102 0.74 20.07 8.59
C SER A 102 0.70 19.10 9.77
N LEU A 103 -0.43 18.99 10.48
CA LEU A 103 -0.57 18.04 11.58
C LEU A 103 -0.56 16.59 11.09
N LEU A 104 -1.22 16.31 9.97
CA LEU A 104 -1.22 15.00 9.34
C LEU A 104 0.16 14.60 8.85
N SER A 105 0.91 15.51 8.23
CA SER A 105 2.26 15.23 7.70
C SER A 105 3.29 14.98 8.80
N ASN A 106 3.10 15.61 9.97
CA ASN A 106 4.04 15.61 11.09
C ASN A 106 3.57 14.69 12.21
N GLU A 107 2.88 15.23 13.22
CA GLU A 107 2.58 14.53 14.48
C GLU A 107 1.80 13.23 14.28
N TYR A 108 0.81 13.25 13.39
CA TYR A 108 0.00 12.06 13.13
C TYR A 108 0.78 10.99 12.36
N ASN A 109 1.51 11.38 11.31
CA ASN A 109 2.37 10.46 10.56
C ASN A 109 3.45 9.81 11.45
N GLU A 110 4.02 10.59 12.38
CA GLU A 110 4.98 10.07 13.35
C GLU A 110 4.32 9.06 14.31
N ALA A 111 3.12 9.36 14.82
CA ALA A 111 2.37 8.45 15.69
C ALA A 111 2.05 7.13 14.98
N LEU A 112 1.60 7.18 13.71
CA LEU A 112 1.35 5.98 12.90
C LEU A 112 2.61 5.11 12.76
N GLN A 113 3.78 5.73 12.56
CA GLN A 113 5.04 5.00 12.34
C GLN A 113 5.75 4.58 13.62
N GLN A 114 5.39 5.14 14.77
CA GLN A 114 6.13 4.94 16.02
C GLN A 114 6.28 3.46 16.38
N LYS A 115 5.19 2.69 16.24
CA LYS A 115 5.17 1.25 16.53
C LYS A 115 6.03 0.44 15.56
N MET A 116 6.20 0.90 14.33
CA MET A 116 7.04 0.23 13.33
C MET A 116 8.55 0.39 13.59
N ARG A 117 8.95 1.38 14.41
CA ARG A 117 10.36 1.64 14.76
C ARG A 117 10.87 0.80 15.93
N GLU A 118 10.19 -0.32 16.20
CA GLU A 118 10.52 -1.20 17.32
C GLU A 118 11.93 -1.81 17.18
N PRO A 119 12.84 -1.60 18.14
CA PRO A 119 14.18 -2.16 18.09
C PRO A 119 14.15 -3.68 18.23
N ASN A 120 15.01 -4.37 17.46
CA ASN A 120 15.10 -5.82 17.42
C ASN A 120 13.77 -6.51 17.08
N LEU A 121 12.99 -5.91 16.16
CA LEU A 121 11.66 -6.37 15.77
C LEU A 121 11.60 -7.88 15.48
N GLY A 122 12.52 -8.42 14.69
CA GLY A 122 12.55 -9.86 14.38
C GLY A 122 12.76 -10.77 15.59
N ALA A 123 13.50 -10.33 16.61
CA ALA A 123 13.63 -11.10 17.85
C ALA A 123 12.31 -11.09 18.63
N LYS A 124 11.64 -9.95 18.71
CA LYS A 124 10.35 -9.83 19.42
C LYS A 124 9.22 -10.58 18.70
N LEU A 125 9.19 -10.55 17.37
CA LEU A 125 8.18 -11.23 16.56
C LEU A 125 8.30 -12.76 16.57
N PHE A 126 9.48 -13.32 16.86
CA PHE A 126 9.68 -14.76 16.68
C PHE A 126 10.35 -15.48 17.86
N LEU A 127 10.98 -14.76 18.79
CA LEU A 127 11.71 -15.33 19.94
C LEU A 127 11.18 -14.81 21.29
N GLY A 128 10.19 -13.91 21.28
CA GLY A 128 9.68 -13.22 22.48
C GLY A 128 8.73 -14.04 23.36
N GLY A 129 8.53 -15.34 23.09
CA GLY A 129 7.56 -16.18 23.80
C GLY A 129 6.16 -15.56 23.79
N VAL A 130 5.57 -15.34 24.96
CA VAL A 130 4.23 -14.74 25.12
C VAL A 130 4.18 -13.31 24.55
N GLY A 131 5.30 -12.59 24.49
CA GLY A 131 5.39 -11.24 23.94
C GLY A 131 5.23 -11.15 22.41
N VAL A 132 5.37 -12.28 21.70
CA VAL A 132 5.25 -12.34 20.23
C VAL A 132 3.88 -11.86 19.76
N HIS A 133 2.81 -12.38 20.36
CA HIS A 133 1.45 -12.02 19.97
C HIS A 133 1.16 -10.53 20.18
N LYS A 134 1.65 -9.96 21.30
CA LYS A 134 1.50 -8.53 21.57
C LYS A 134 2.21 -7.69 20.52
N THR A 135 3.49 -7.95 20.27
CA THR A 135 4.26 -7.19 19.28
C THR A 135 3.70 -7.36 17.87
N GLY A 136 3.30 -8.57 17.48
CA GLY A 136 2.66 -8.82 16.19
C GLY A 136 1.35 -8.04 16.03
N THR A 137 0.53 -7.99 17.08
CA THR A 137 -0.71 -7.19 17.10
C THR A 137 -0.41 -5.70 16.97
N GLU A 138 0.56 -5.17 17.71
CA GLU A 138 0.94 -3.75 17.66
C GLU A 138 1.42 -3.35 16.25
N ILE A 139 2.24 -4.19 15.61
CA ILE A 139 2.76 -3.96 14.26
C ILE A 139 1.65 -4.05 13.21
N ALA A 140 0.83 -5.11 13.26
CA ALA A 140 -0.27 -5.29 12.33
C ALA A 140 -1.28 -4.14 12.43
N THR A 141 -1.61 -3.72 13.66
CA THR A 141 -2.52 -2.59 13.91
C THR A 141 -1.93 -1.28 13.38
N ALA A 142 -0.64 -1.03 13.53
CA ALA A 142 0.01 0.16 12.98
C ALA A 142 -0.10 0.22 11.45
N LEU A 143 0.11 -0.92 10.77
CA LEU A 143 -0.06 -1.02 9.31
C LEU A 143 -1.53 -0.82 8.89
N ASN A 144 -2.49 -1.38 9.64
CA ASN A 144 -3.91 -1.17 9.38
C ASN A 144 -4.31 0.29 9.58
N ASN A 145 -3.81 0.94 10.64
CA ASN A 145 -4.05 2.35 10.90
C ASN A 145 -3.55 3.22 9.73
N MET A 146 -2.35 2.95 9.18
CA MET A 146 -1.85 3.68 8.01
C MET A 146 -2.73 3.48 6.77
N ASP A 147 -3.19 2.25 6.51
CA ASP A 147 -4.06 1.93 5.37
C ASP A 147 -5.39 2.68 5.47
N VAL A 148 -6.10 2.52 6.60
CA VAL A 148 -7.40 3.17 6.85
C VAL A 148 -7.27 4.69 6.87
N SER A 149 -6.22 5.24 7.47
CA SER A 149 -5.94 6.67 7.44
C SER A 149 -5.80 7.20 6.01
N SER A 150 -5.16 6.42 5.13
CA SER A 150 -4.99 6.82 3.73
C SER A 150 -6.32 6.91 2.99
N GLU A 151 -7.30 6.06 3.34
CA GLU A 151 -8.67 6.14 2.80
C GLU A 151 -9.45 7.30 3.41
N TYR A 152 -9.32 7.50 4.73
CA TYR A 152 -10.04 8.55 5.46
C TYR A 152 -9.63 9.94 4.98
N VAL A 153 -8.36 10.17 4.63
CA VAL A 153 -7.92 11.41 3.97
C VAL A 153 -8.71 11.68 2.69
N VAL A 154 -8.88 10.66 1.84
CA VAL A 154 -9.57 10.80 0.56
C VAL A 154 -11.07 11.05 0.76
N LYS A 155 -11.69 10.31 1.69
CA LYS A 155 -13.11 10.50 2.05
C LYS A 155 -13.35 11.89 2.62
N LEU A 156 -12.53 12.32 3.57
CA LEU A 156 -12.61 13.65 4.19
C LEU A 156 -12.39 14.75 3.16
N LYS A 157 -11.41 14.61 2.26
CA LYS A 157 -11.19 15.54 1.16
C LYS A 157 -12.46 15.73 0.33
N HIS A 158 -13.06 14.64 -0.15
CA HIS A 158 -14.26 14.70 -0.98
C HIS A 158 -15.45 15.34 -0.24
N GLU A 159 -15.67 14.95 1.02
CA GLU A 159 -16.74 15.52 1.85
C GLU A 159 -16.60 17.04 2.00
N ILE A 160 -15.38 17.53 2.24
CA ILE A 160 -15.11 18.96 2.42
C ILE A 160 -15.18 19.72 1.08
N GLU A 161 -14.76 19.12 -0.03
CA GLU A 161 -14.95 19.70 -1.37
C GLU A 161 -16.44 19.94 -1.68
N GLU A 162 -17.30 18.97 -1.36
CA GLU A 162 -18.75 19.05 -1.54
C GLU A 162 -19.35 20.18 -0.69
N GLN A 163 -19.03 20.22 0.61
CA GLN A 163 -19.50 21.28 1.51
C GLN A 163 -19.02 22.68 1.08
N CYS A 164 -17.79 22.79 0.59
CA CYS A 164 -17.29 24.07 0.07
C CYS A 164 -18.01 24.47 -1.23
N ALA A 165 -18.42 23.52 -2.07
CA ALA A 165 -19.17 23.81 -3.27
C ALA A 165 -20.58 24.35 -2.95
N GLU A 166 -21.22 23.84 -1.90
CA GLU A 166 -22.53 24.30 -1.44
C GLU A 166 -22.49 25.69 -0.79
N VAL A 167 -21.49 25.96 0.06
CA VAL A 167 -21.41 27.19 0.85
C VAL A 167 -20.81 28.36 0.07
N PHE A 168 -19.85 28.11 -0.83
CA PHE A 168 -19.14 29.17 -1.56
C PHE A 168 -19.64 29.30 -3.01
N PRO A 169 -20.39 30.38 -3.35
CA PRO A 169 -20.92 30.57 -4.70
C PRO A 169 -19.86 31.01 -5.70
N ALA A 170 -18.79 31.67 -5.25
CA ALA A 170 -17.73 32.21 -6.11
C ALA A 170 -16.79 31.10 -6.61
N PRO A 171 -16.59 30.93 -7.93
CA PRO A 171 -15.69 29.93 -8.48
C PRO A 171 -14.26 30.07 -7.96
N ALA A 172 -13.76 31.31 -7.83
CA ALA A 172 -12.40 31.56 -7.36
C ALA A 172 -12.15 31.07 -5.92
N ASP A 173 -13.17 31.11 -5.06
CA ASP A 173 -13.04 30.64 -3.68
C ASP A 173 -13.05 29.11 -3.62
N ARG A 174 -13.90 28.46 -4.44
CA ARG A 174 -13.92 27.00 -4.59
C ARG A 174 -12.59 26.46 -5.11
N GLU A 175 -11.98 27.13 -6.09
CA GLU A 175 -10.69 26.70 -6.63
C GLU A 175 -9.56 26.83 -5.61
N LYS A 176 -9.57 27.88 -4.75
CA LYS A 176 -8.60 27.98 -3.65
C LYS A 176 -8.76 26.86 -2.63
N ALA A 177 -10.00 26.54 -2.23
CA ALA A 177 -10.27 25.43 -1.32
C ALA A 177 -9.77 24.10 -1.91
N LYS A 178 -10.09 23.83 -3.18
CA LYS A 178 -9.63 22.63 -3.90
C LYS A 178 -8.12 22.51 -3.95
N SER A 179 -7.40 23.62 -4.16
CA SER A 179 -5.94 23.62 -4.15
C SER A 179 -5.40 23.12 -2.80
N CYS A 180 -5.88 23.66 -1.69
CA CYS A 180 -5.44 23.23 -0.35
C CYS A 180 -5.89 21.80 -0.01
N LEU A 181 -7.08 21.40 -0.49
CA LEU A 181 -7.59 20.05 -0.35
C LEU A 181 -6.80 19.04 -1.20
N SER A 182 -6.15 19.49 -2.27
CA SER A 182 -5.18 18.67 -2.99
C SER A 182 -3.98 18.33 -2.11
N ASP A 183 -3.40 19.33 -1.43
CA ASP A 183 -2.28 19.13 -0.50
C ASP A 183 -2.66 18.17 0.64
N LEU A 184 -3.90 18.29 1.15
CA LEU A 184 -4.45 17.34 2.12
C LEU A 184 -4.55 15.93 1.52
N GLY A 185 -5.04 15.81 0.29
CA GLY A 185 -5.16 14.56 -0.45
C GLY A 185 -3.82 13.86 -0.65
N ASP A 186 -2.74 14.61 -0.84
CA ASP A 186 -1.38 14.07 -0.98
C ASP A 186 -0.92 13.34 0.29
N MET A 187 -1.49 13.62 1.47
CA MET A 187 -1.22 12.86 2.70
C MET A 187 -1.65 11.39 2.58
N SER A 188 -2.65 11.09 1.75
CA SER A 188 -3.01 9.70 1.43
C SER A 188 -1.82 8.96 0.80
N ASN A 189 -1.08 9.62 -0.09
CA ASN A 189 0.11 9.04 -0.71
C ASN A 189 1.24 8.89 0.31
N THR A 190 1.43 9.88 1.20
CA THR A 190 2.42 9.79 2.29
C THR A 190 2.16 8.60 3.20
N PHE A 191 0.91 8.37 3.63
CA PHE A 191 0.56 7.22 4.47
C PHE A 191 0.72 5.89 3.72
N LYS A 192 0.38 5.82 2.44
CA LYS A 192 0.64 4.63 1.60
C LYS A 192 2.13 4.33 1.45
N GLN A 193 2.97 5.35 1.31
CA GLN A 193 4.43 5.18 1.28
C GLN A 193 4.95 4.66 2.62
N ALA A 194 4.48 5.21 3.75
CA ALA A 194 4.83 4.74 5.08
C ALA A 194 4.38 3.28 5.31
N LEU A 195 3.16 2.93 4.86
CA LEU A 195 2.63 1.57 4.88
C LEU A 195 3.53 0.61 4.09
N ASN A 196 3.88 0.96 2.85
CA ASN A 196 4.76 0.13 2.02
C ASN A 196 6.13 -0.07 2.68
N ALA A 197 6.74 0.99 3.21
CA ALA A 197 8.00 0.89 3.94
C ALA A 197 7.87 0.00 5.18
N GLY A 198 6.77 0.11 5.92
CA GLY A 198 6.48 -0.74 7.07
C GLY A 198 6.32 -2.22 6.70
N MET A 199 5.62 -2.50 5.60
CA MET A 199 5.46 -3.85 5.05
C MET A 199 6.82 -4.46 4.64
N GLU A 200 7.67 -3.69 3.96
CA GLU A 200 9.02 -4.12 3.60
C GLU A 200 9.85 -4.45 4.84
N GLN A 201 9.79 -3.62 5.90
CA GLN A 201 10.46 -3.90 7.17
C GLN A 201 9.96 -5.19 7.82
N LEU A 202 8.65 -5.45 7.80
CA LEU A 202 8.09 -6.71 8.31
C LEU A 202 8.64 -7.92 7.54
N VAL A 203 8.68 -7.83 6.21
CA VAL A 203 9.21 -8.89 5.33
C VAL A 203 10.71 -9.12 5.57
N VAL A 204 11.50 -8.08 5.79
CA VAL A 204 12.93 -8.19 6.12
C VAL A 204 13.14 -9.00 7.41
N ASN A 205 12.21 -8.96 8.36
CA ASN A 205 12.29 -9.74 9.59
C ASN A 205 11.79 -11.19 9.42
N VAL A 206 10.89 -11.45 8.48
CA VAL A 206 10.31 -12.78 8.18
C VAL A 206 11.23 -13.61 7.29
N THR A 207 11.78 -13.01 6.24
CA THR A 207 12.55 -13.72 5.21
C THR A 207 13.79 -14.48 5.70
N PRO A 208 14.54 -14.06 6.74
CA PRO A 208 15.63 -14.85 7.32
C PRO A 208 15.19 -16.20 7.90
N ARG A 209 13.91 -16.38 8.25
CA ARG A 209 13.35 -17.64 8.74
C ARG A 209 13.07 -18.63 7.60
N ILE A 210 12.67 -18.10 6.45
CA ILE A 210 12.34 -18.88 5.25
C ILE A 210 13.63 -19.23 4.46
N ARG A 211 14.61 -18.33 4.48
CA ARG A 211 15.84 -18.42 3.68
C ARG A 211 16.61 -19.74 3.83
N PRO A 212 16.84 -20.33 5.01
CA PRO A 212 17.58 -21.59 5.12
C PRO A 212 16.92 -22.74 4.35
N VAL A 213 15.58 -22.79 4.35
CA VAL A 213 14.84 -23.81 3.59
C VAL A 213 14.99 -23.57 2.10
N LEU A 214 14.88 -22.31 1.64
CA LEU A 214 15.14 -21.96 0.24
C LEU A 214 16.57 -22.29 -0.20
N ASP A 215 17.56 -21.97 0.63
CA ASP A 215 18.97 -22.20 0.31
C ASP A 215 19.29 -23.70 0.24
N SER A 216 18.56 -24.55 0.98
CA SER A 216 18.67 -26.01 0.87
C SER A 216 18.26 -26.56 -0.51
N VAL A 217 17.39 -25.85 -1.24
CA VAL A 217 16.97 -26.23 -2.61
C VAL A 217 18.17 -26.31 -3.55
N ALA A 218 19.24 -25.55 -3.30
CA ALA A 218 20.47 -25.62 -4.08
C ALA A 218 21.07 -27.04 -4.14
N THR A 219 20.88 -27.84 -3.09
CA THR A 219 21.40 -29.21 -2.97
C THR A 219 20.55 -30.28 -3.66
N ILE A 220 19.31 -29.96 -4.04
CA ILE A 220 18.39 -30.91 -4.67
C ILE A 220 18.74 -31.09 -6.15
N SER A 221 18.94 -32.33 -6.60
CA SER A 221 19.21 -32.63 -8.01
C SER A 221 17.94 -32.51 -8.86
N TYR A 222 18.11 -32.01 -10.08
CA TYR A 222 17.11 -32.10 -11.16
C TYR A 222 17.64 -32.89 -12.36
N GLU A 223 18.78 -33.57 -12.21
CA GLU A 223 19.24 -34.60 -13.14
C GLU A 223 18.68 -35.93 -12.65
N LEU A 224 17.42 -36.18 -12.97
CA LEU A 224 16.65 -37.30 -12.42
C LEU A 224 16.58 -38.49 -13.38
N SER A 225 16.71 -39.68 -12.82
CA SER A 225 16.28 -40.96 -13.41
C SER A 225 14.79 -41.22 -13.17
N GLU A 226 14.22 -42.22 -13.84
CA GLU A 226 12.82 -42.64 -13.63
C GLU A 226 12.55 -43.06 -12.18
N ALA A 227 13.49 -43.77 -11.56
CA ALA A 227 13.36 -44.22 -10.16
C ALA A 227 13.36 -43.04 -9.18
N GLU A 228 14.24 -42.06 -9.37
CA GLU A 228 14.29 -40.86 -8.53
C GLU A 228 13.08 -39.94 -8.76
N TYR A 229 12.60 -39.83 -10.00
CA TYR A 229 11.38 -39.09 -10.31
C TYR A 229 10.15 -39.73 -9.63
N ALA A 230 10.03 -41.06 -9.71
CA ALA A 230 8.98 -41.81 -9.03
C ALA A 230 9.04 -41.67 -7.49
N ASP A 231 10.25 -41.72 -6.90
CA ASP A 231 10.44 -41.52 -5.47
C ASP A 231 10.02 -40.11 -5.05
N ASN A 232 10.39 -39.07 -5.81
CA ASN A 232 9.99 -37.70 -5.55
C ASN A 232 8.47 -37.46 -5.63
N GLU A 233 7.70 -38.31 -6.32
CA GLU A 233 6.23 -38.20 -6.31
C GLU A 233 5.61 -38.59 -4.97
N VAL A 234 6.26 -39.50 -4.26
CA VAL A 234 5.83 -39.97 -2.94
C VAL A 234 6.48 -39.12 -1.85
N ASN A 235 7.76 -38.80 -2.02
CA ASN A 235 8.61 -38.11 -1.07
C ASN A 235 9.01 -36.74 -1.62
N ASP A 236 8.18 -35.72 -1.37
CA ASP A 236 8.47 -34.36 -1.83
C ASP A 236 9.85 -33.87 -1.32
N PRO A 237 10.76 -33.45 -2.21
CA PRO A 237 12.14 -33.14 -1.84
C PRO A 237 12.29 -31.81 -1.09
N TRP A 238 11.42 -30.82 -1.33
CA TRP A 238 11.59 -29.47 -0.77
C TRP A 238 10.33 -28.58 -0.74
N VAL A 239 9.37 -28.74 -1.65
CA VAL A 239 8.23 -27.83 -1.81
C VAL A 239 7.39 -27.81 -0.54
N GLN A 240 6.99 -28.97 -0.01
CA GLN A 240 6.18 -29.07 1.20
C GLN A 240 6.89 -28.47 2.41
N ARG A 241 8.21 -28.67 2.52
CA ARG A 241 9.02 -28.07 3.59
C ARG A 241 9.04 -26.54 3.48
N LEU A 242 9.14 -26.00 2.26
CA LEU A 242 9.07 -24.55 2.04
C LEU A 242 7.69 -24.01 2.41
N LEU A 243 6.62 -24.63 1.90
CA LEU A 243 5.25 -24.19 2.16
C LEU A 243 4.95 -24.17 3.66
N HIS A 244 5.30 -25.23 4.38
CA HIS A 244 5.16 -25.29 5.83
C HIS A 244 5.96 -24.20 6.56
N SER A 245 7.18 -23.91 6.11
CA SER A 245 8.00 -22.83 6.67
C SER A 245 7.35 -21.47 6.46
N VAL A 246 6.76 -21.22 5.28
CA VAL A 246 6.04 -19.98 5.01
C VAL A 246 4.80 -19.87 5.89
N GLU A 247 3.97 -20.90 5.93
CA GLU A 247 2.74 -20.92 6.74
C GLU A 247 3.04 -20.61 8.21
N THR A 248 4.07 -21.23 8.77
CA THR A 248 4.48 -21.06 10.17
C THR A 248 4.91 -19.63 10.46
N ASN A 249 5.54 -18.94 9.51
CA ASN A 249 6.08 -17.59 9.72
C ASN A 249 5.11 -16.47 9.31
N VAL A 250 4.09 -16.76 8.49
CA VAL A 250 3.22 -15.75 7.87
C VAL A 250 1.77 -15.83 8.36
N SER A 251 1.17 -17.03 8.47
CA SER A 251 -0.28 -17.18 8.61
C SER A 251 -0.84 -16.65 9.93
N TRP A 252 -0.03 -16.63 10.99
CA TRP A 252 -0.45 -16.14 12.30
C TRP A 252 -0.74 -14.62 12.32
N LEU A 253 -0.24 -13.86 11.34
CA LEU A 253 -0.54 -12.44 11.16
C LEU A 253 -1.87 -12.19 10.44
N GLN A 254 -2.40 -13.19 9.72
CA GLN A 254 -3.64 -13.07 8.94
C GLN A 254 -4.83 -12.51 9.75
N PRO A 255 -5.16 -13.02 10.96
CA PRO A 255 -6.28 -12.49 11.72
C PRO A 255 -6.04 -11.08 12.29
N LEU A 256 -4.81 -10.56 12.23
CA LEU A 256 -4.42 -9.27 12.80
C LEU A 256 -4.38 -8.15 11.76
N MET A 257 -4.47 -8.48 10.47
CA MET A 257 -4.30 -7.55 9.36
C MET A 257 -5.59 -7.42 8.55
N SER A 258 -5.81 -6.25 7.95
CA SER A 258 -6.84 -6.10 6.92
C SER A 258 -6.51 -7.03 5.74
N THR A 259 -7.53 -7.45 4.98
CA THR A 259 -7.33 -8.31 3.80
C THR A 259 -6.33 -7.70 2.81
N ASN A 260 -6.45 -6.40 2.54
CA ASN A 260 -5.55 -5.68 1.63
C ASN A 260 -4.09 -5.67 2.13
N ASN A 261 -3.91 -5.48 3.43
CA ASN A 261 -2.60 -5.48 4.07
C ASN A 261 -1.98 -6.88 4.09
N TYR A 262 -2.75 -7.91 4.45
CA TYR A 262 -2.27 -9.29 4.46
C TYR A 262 -1.89 -9.76 3.05
N ASP A 263 -2.74 -9.49 2.05
CA ASP A 263 -2.42 -9.82 0.66
C ASP A 263 -1.12 -9.13 0.21
N SER A 264 -0.85 -7.90 0.67
CA SER A 264 0.37 -7.13 0.32
C SER A 264 1.61 -7.70 0.97
N PHE A 265 1.48 -8.09 2.22
CA PHE A 265 2.52 -8.80 2.94
C PHE A 265 2.86 -10.15 2.26
N VAL A 266 1.86 -11.00 1.97
CA VAL A 266 2.04 -12.29 1.28
C VAL A 266 2.71 -12.08 -0.08
N HIS A 267 2.29 -11.07 -0.85
CA HIS A 267 2.87 -10.78 -2.16
C HIS A 267 4.36 -10.40 -2.12
N LEU A 268 4.81 -9.70 -1.07
CA LEU A 268 6.22 -9.39 -0.86
C LEU A 268 7.03 -10.62 -0.45
N VAL A 269 6.45 -11.51 0.37
CA VAL A 269 7.05 -12.80 0.72
C VAL A 269 7.23 -13.67 -0.52
N ILE A 270 6.22 -13.73 -1.39
CA ILE A 270 6.28 -14.45 -2.67
C ILE A 270 7.39 -13.87 -3.56
N ASP A 271 7.51 -12.55 -3.67
CA ASP A 271 8.58 -11.93 -4.47
C ASP A 271 9.97 -12.33 -3.98
N PHE A 272 10.19 -12.38 -2.66
CA PHE A 272 11.44 -12.85 -2.08
C PHE A 272 11.72 -14.31 -2.47
N ILE A 273 10.73 -15.19 -2.32
CA ILE A 273 10.84 -16.61 -2.63
C ILE A 273 11.15 -16.83 -4.11
N VAL A 274 10.36 -16.24 -5.01
CA VAL A 274 10.51 -16.44 -6.46
C VAL A 274 11.85 -15.90 -6.95
N LYS A 275 12.27 -14.70 -6.50
CA LYS A 275 13.58 -14.15 -6.86
C LYS A 275 14.73 -15.07 -6.44
N ARG A 276 14.64 -15.66 -5.23
CA ARG A 276 15.67 -16.57 -4.74
C ARG A 276 15.66 -17.90 -5.50
N LEU A 277 14.49 -18.47 -5.75
CA LEU A 277 14.33 -19.71 -6.51
C LEU A 277 14.84 -19.54 -7.94
N GLU A 278 14.54 -18.43 -8.61
CA GLU A 278 15.03 -18.17 -9.97
C GLU A 278 16.56 -18.19 -10.03
N VAL A 279 17.24 -17.54 -9.08
CA VAL A 279 18.70 -17.57 -8.97
C VAL A 279 19.22 -19.00 -8.78
N ILE A 280 18.58 -19.78 -7.91
CA ILE A 280 18.96 -21.18 -7.64
C ILE A 280 18.76 -22.04 -8.88
N MET A 281 17.60 -21.96 -9.54
CA MET A 281 17.30 -22.76 -10.74
C MET A 281 18.25 -22.43 -11.89
N MET A 282 18.66 -21.17 -12.04
CA MET A 282 19.63 -20.73 -13.04
C MET A 282 21.07 -21.22 -12.83
N GLN A 283 21.34 -21.91 -11.71
CA GLN A 283 22.63 -22.55 -11.40
C GLN A 283 22.60 -24.07 -11.54
N LYS A 284 21.42 -24.65 -11.78
CA LYS A 284 21.22 -26.10 -11.85
C LYS A 284 21.46 -26.68 -13.24
N ARG A 285 21.39 -28.00 -13.30
CA ARG A 285 21.32 -28.81 -14.52
C ARG A 285 20.06 -29.66 -14.45
N PHE A 286 19.48 -29.95 -15.62
CA PHE A 286 18.19 -30.61 -15.73
C PHE A 286 18.25 -31.76 -16.75
N SER A 287 17.67 -32.90 -16.41
CA SER A 287 17.18 -33.89 -17.38
C SER A 287 15.76 -33.51 -17.84
N GLN A 288 15.19 -34.22 -18.83
CA GLN A 288 13.78 -34.05 -19.22
C GLN A 288 12.83 -34.28 -18.02
N LEU A 289 13.07 -35.33 -17.23
CA LEU A 289 12.31 -35.61 -16.01
C LEU A 289 12.49 -34.53 -14.94
N GLY A 290 13.69 -33.93 -14.88
CA GLY A 290 13.92 -32.72 -14.08
C GLY A 290 13.07 -31.53 -14.50
N GLY A 291 12.91 -31.31 -15.81
CA GLY A 291 12.00 -30.29 -16.34
C GLY A 291 10.55 -30.51 -15.87
N LEU A 292 10.08 -31.76 -15.93
CA LEU A 292 8.74 -32.15 -15.49
C LEU A 292 8.58 -31.99 -13.97
N GLN A 293 9.60 -32.34 -13.19
CA GLN A 293 9.62 -32.12 -11.74
C GLN A 293 9.50 -30.63 -11.41
N LEU A 294 10.27 -29.76 -12.07
CA LEU A 294 10.23 -28.32 -11.81
C LEU A 294 8.86 -27.71 -12.13
N ASP A 295 8.24 -28.12 -13.24
CA ASP A 295 6.88 -27.70 -13.59
C ASP A 295 5.87 -28.09 -12.51
N ARG A 296 5.96 -29.33 -12.01
CA ARG A 296 5.12 -29.81 -10.90
C ARG A 296 5.36 -28.99 -9.63
N ASP A 297 6.61 -28.73 -9.28
CA ASP A 297 6.99 -27.95 -8.09
C ASP A 297 6.41 -26.52 -8.17
N ILE A 298 6.56 -25.86 -9.32
CA ILE A 298 6.03 -24.50 -9.53
C ILE A 298 4.49 -24.50 -9.47
N ARG A 299 3.83 -25.50 -10.06
CA ARG A 299 2.36 -25.61 -9.97
C ARG A 299 1.89 -25.78 -8.53
N ALA A 300 2.58 -26.59 -7.73
CA ALA A 300 2.29 -26.76 -6.31
C ALA A 300 2.45 -25.44 -5.53
N LEU A 301 3.56 -24.70 -5.77
CA LEU A 301 3.76 -23.38 -5.18
C LEU A 301 2.65 -22.40 -5.57
N VAL A 302 2.34 -22.28 -6.86
CA VAL A 302 1.30 -21.36 -7.36
C VAL A 302 -0.06 -21.71 -6.75
N SER A 303 -0.41 -22.99 -6.69
CA SER A 303 -1.67 -23.46 -6.09
C SER A 303 -1.77 -23.04 -4.62
N HIS A 304 -0.73 -23.33 -3.84
CA HIS A 304 -0.69 -23.00 -2.42
C HIS A 304 -0.77 -21.49 -2.18
N PHE A 305 0.10 -20.70 -2.82
CA PHE A 305 0.09 -19.25 -2.65
C PHE A 305 -1.19 -18.60 -3.13
N SER A 306 -1.88 -19.17 -4.14
CA SER A 306 -3.19 -18.68 -4.56
C SER A 306 -4.26 -18.87 -3.48
N SER A 307 -4.09 -19.84 -2.56
CA SER A 307 -5.02 -20.04 -1.43
C SER A 307 -4.74 -19.10 -0.24
N MET A 308 -3.56 -18.49 -0.18
CA MET A 308 -3.15 -17.61 0.93
C MET A 308 -3.55 -16.15 0.74
N THR A 309 -3.94 -15.71 -0.46
CA THR A 309 -4.24 -14.30 -0.79
C THR A 309 -5.46 -14.22 -1.70
N GLN A 310 -6.22 -13.13 -1.62
CA GLN A 310 -7.35 -12.90 -2.54
C GLN A 310 -6.89 -12.37 -3.90
N ARG A 311 -5.64 -11.89 -4.00
CA ARG A 311 -5.06 -11.36 -5.24
C ARG A 311 -4.32 -12.44 -6.02
N THR A 312 -4.30 -12.28 -7.35
CA THR A 312 -3.67 -13.27 -8.24
C THR A 312 -2.15 -13.31 -8.03
N VAL A 313 -1.58 -14.51 -7.98
CA VAL A 313 -0.13 -14.72 -7.80
C VAL A 313 0.59 -15.16 -9.08
N ARG A 314 -0.16 -15.56 -10.13
CA ARG A 314 0.38 -16.13 -11.37
C ARG A 314 1.46 -15.26 -12.00
N ASP A 315 1.26 -13.95 -12.03
CA ASP A 315 2.22 -13.00 -12.61
C ASP A 315 3.57 -12.97 -11.87
N LYS A 316 3.60 -13.27 -10.57
CA LYS A 316 4.85 -13.37 -9.81
C LYS A 316 5.66 -14.60 -10.22
N PHE A 317 4.99 -15.71 -10.50
CA PHE A 317 5.62 -16.98 -10.93
C PHE A 317 5.88 -17.07 -12.43
N ALA A 318 5.52 -16.05 -13.22
CA ALA A 318 5.56 -16.11 -14.68
C ALA A 318 6.95 -16.47 -15.24
N ARG A 319 8.04 -15.91 -14.68
CA ARG A 319 9.41 -16.23 -15.14
C ARG A 319 9.80 -17.67 -14.84
N LEU A 320 9.54 -18.17 -13.63
CA LEU A 320 9.77 -19.57 -13.28
C LEU A 320 8.92 -20.52 -14.14
N THR A 321 7.66 -20.18 -14.37
CA THR A 321 6.76 -20.96 -15.24
C THR A 321 7.29 -21.02 -16.67
N GLN A 322 7.75 -19.89 -17.21
CA GLN A 322 8.40 -19.81 -18.52
C GLN A 322 9.68 -20.65 -18.59
N MET A 323 10.50 -20.64 -17.53
CA MET A 323 11.67 -21.50 -17.44
C MET A 323 11.26 -22.98 -17.48
N ALA A 324 10.24 -23.38 -16.72
CA ALA A 324 9.76 -24.76 -16.72
C ALA A 324 9.20 -25.17 -18.09
N THR A 325 8.50 -24.28 -18.80
CA THR A 325 8.07 -24.54 -20.19
C THR A 325 9.26 -24.85 -21.09
N ILE A 326 10.33 -24.03 -21.04
CA ILE A 326 11.55 -24.26 -21.85
C ILE A 326 12.23 -25.58 -21.47
N LEU A 327 12.32 -25.88 -20.18
CA LEU A 327 13.00 -27.08 -19.68
C LEU A 327 12.23 -28.37 -19.98
N ASN A 328 10.94 -28.28 -20.35
CA ASN A 328 10.10 -29.41 -20.74
C ASN A 328 10.06 -29.68 -22.25
N LEU A 329 10.70 -28.85 -23.07
CA LEU A 329 10.79 -29.11 -24.50
C LEU A 329 11.51 -30.44 -24.79
N GLU A 330 11.07 -31.18 -25.80
CA GLU A 330 11.76 -32.41 -26.22
C GLU A 330 12.97 -32.06 -27.09
N LYS A 331 12.91 -30.95 -27.84
CA LYS A 331 13.96 -30.48 -28.74
C LYS A 331 14.17 -28.97 -28.65
N VAL A 332 15.41 -28.54 -28.84
CA VAL A 332 15.81 -27.12 -28.85
C VAL A 332 14.98 -26.27 -29.84
N SER A 333 14.58 -26.82 -30.99
CA SER A 333 13.83 -26.10 -32.01
C SER A 333 12.38 -25.79 -31.63
N GLU A 334 11.78 -26.55 -30.71
CA GLU A 334 10.37 -26.39 -30.31
C GLU A 334 10.10 -25.05 -29.63
N ILE A 335 11.14 -24.38 -29.11
CA ILE A 335 10.99 -23.03 -28.57
C ILE A 335 10.44 -22.05 -29.62
N LEU A 336 10.70 -22.28 -30.91
CA LEU A 336 10.20 -21.44 -32.00
C LEU A 336 8.68 -21.54 -32.19
N ASP A 337 8.06 -22.61 -31.70
CA ASP A 337 6.59 -22.78 -31.72
C ASP A 337 5.91 -21.90 -30.66
N PHE A 338 6.68 -21.42 -29.68
CA PHE A 338 6.18 -20.56 -28.60
C PHE A 338 6.78 -19.16 -28.64
N TRP A 339 7.67 -18.84 -29.58
CA TRP A 339 8.45 -17.59 -29.56
C TRP A 339 8.09 -16.64 -30.71
N GLY A 340 8.26 -15.33 -30.48
CA GLY A 340 7.98 -14.29 -31.46
C GLY A 340 6.50 -14.27 -31.89
N GLU A 341 6.25 -14.29 -33.20
CA GLU A 341 4.90 -14.30 -33.78
C GLU A 341 4.09 -15.55 -33.38
N ASN A 342 4.76 -16.64 -33.01
CA ASN A 342 4.13 -17.89 -32.60
C ASN A 342 3.80 -17.96 -31.11
N SER A 343 4.11 -16.91 -30.33
CA SER A 343 3.86 -16.89 -28.88
C SER A 343 2.38 -16.95 -28.49
N GLY A 344 1.46 -16.73 -29.44
CA GLY A 344 0.03 -16.76 -29.20
C GLY A 344 -0.36 -15.78 -28.08
N PRO A 345 -1.11 -16.22 -27.04
CA PRO A 345 -1.49 -15.34 -25.93
C PRO A 345 -0.37 -15.14 -24.90
N MET A 346 0.76 -15.84 -25.01
CA MET A 346 1.81 -15.85 -23.99
C MET A 346 2.74 -14.65 -24.13
N THR A 347 2.73 -13.75 -23.15
CA THR A 347 3.71 -12.66 -23.07
C THR A 347 5.00 -13.13 -22.39
N TRP A 348 6.06 -13.29 -23.17
CA TRP A 348 7.38 -13.65 -22.64
C TRP A 348 7.96 -12.56 -21.75
N ARG A 349 8.47 -12.95 -20.58
CA ARG A 349 9.18 -12.10 -19.62
C ARG A 349 10.68 -12.41 -19.55
N LEU A 350 11.11 -13.46 -20.25
CA LEU A 350 12.51 -13.80 -20.44
C LEU A 350 13.01 -13.13 -21.72
N THR A 351 14.22 -12.58 -21.67
CA THR A 351 14.91 -12.06 -22.86
C THR A 351 15.45 -13.20 -23.73
N PRO A 352 15.76 -12.98 -25.03
CA PRO A 352 16.39 -14.00 -25.87
C PRO A 352 17.64 -14.62 -25.26
N ALA A 353 18.46 -13.82 -24.56
CA ALA A 353 19.67 -14.30 -23.88
C ALA A 353 19.33 -15.21 -22.69
N GLU A 354 18.30 -14.86 -21.91
CA GLU A 354 17.82 -15.70 -20.82
C GLU A 354 17.23 -17.01 -21.32
N VAL A 355 16.47 -17.00 -22.41
CA VAL A 355 15.94 -18.24 -23.03
C VAL A 355 17.07 -19.18 -23.43
N ARG A 356 18.10 -18.67 -24.12
CA ARG A 356 19.28 -19.49 -24.47
C ARG A 356 19.98 -20.03 -23.23
N ARG A 357 20.09 -19.22 -22.17
CA ARG A 357 20.68 -19.64 -20.91
C ARG A 357 19.88 -20.76 -20.26
N VAL A 358 18.54 -20.67 -20.25
CA VAL A 358 17.65 -21.69 -19.69
C VAL A 358 17.71 -22.99 -20.51
N LEU A 359 17.68 -22.90 -21.85
CA LEU A 359 17.91 -24.04 -22.74
C LEU A 359 19.25 -24.73 -22.43
N GLY A 360 20.30 -23.95 -22.15
CA GLY A 360 21.63 -24.46 -21.79
C GLY A 360 21.71 -25.13 -20.42
N LEU A 361 20.64 -25.12 -19.60
CA LEU A 361 20.58 -25.87 -18.35
C LEU A 361 20.21 -27.35 -18.59
N ARG A 362 19.64 -27.69 -19.75
CA ARG A 362 19.34 -29.07 -20.15
C ARG A 362 20.61 -29.80 -20.58
N VAL A 363 20.89 -30.92 -19.93
CA VAL A 363 22.16 -31.67 -20.12
C VAL A 363 22.28 -32.34 -21.49
N ASP A 364 21.14 -32.63 -22.13
CA ASP A 364 21.03 -33.28 -23.43
C ASP A 364 20.97 -32.30 -24.61
N PHE A 365 20.78 -31.00 -24.34
CA PHE A 365 20.72 -29.97 -25.38
C PHE A 365 22.12 -29.49 -25.78
N LYS A 366 22.43 -29.62 -27.07
CA LYS A 366 23.73 -29.25 -27.62
C LYS A 366 23.90 -27.72 -27.69
N PRO A 367 25.02 -27.15 -27.18
CA PRO A 367 25.27 -25.70 -27.22
C PRO A 367 25.20 -25.10 -28.62
N GLU A 368 25.64 -25.84 -29.65
CA GLU A 368 25.64 -25.38 -31.04
C GLU A 368 24.22 -25.20 -31.58
N ALA A 369 23.31 -26.12 -31.22
CA ALA A 369 21.90 -26.04 -31.58
C ALA A 369 21.22 -24.82 -30.93
N ILE A 370 21.57 -24.55 -29.66
CA ILE A 370 21.06 -23.38 -28.93
C ILE A 370 21.58 -22.08 -29.55
N ALA A 371 22.87 -22.03 -29.93
CA ALA A 371 23.47 -20.86 -30.57
C ALA A 371 22.86 -20.58 -31.95
N ALA A 372 22.48 -21.62 -32.70
CA ALA A 372 21.89 -21.51 -34.03
C ALA A 372 20.43 -20.98 -34.05
N LEU A 373 19.74 -20.95 -32.91
CA LEU A 373 18.37 -20.43 -32.82
C LEU A 373 18.30 -18.95 -33.24
N LYS A 374 17.20 -18.56 -33.88
CA LYS A 374 16.85 -17.16 -34.18
C LYS A 374 15.69 -16.75 -33.28
N LEU A 375 16.03 -16.15 -32.15
CA LEU A 375 15.11 -15.65 -31.13
C LEU A 375 15.02 -14.13 -31.19
#